data_AF-A0A7S1EJM8-F1
#
_entry.id   AF-A0A7S1EJM8-F1
#
_cell.length_a   1.000
_cell.length_b   1.000
_cell.length_c   1.000
_cell.angle_alpha   90.00
_cell.angle_beta   90.00
_cell.angle_gamma   90.00
#
_symmetry.space_group_name_H-M   'P 1'
#
loop_
_entity.id
_entity.type
_entity.pdbx_description
1 polymer ?
#
loop_
_entity_poly.entity_id
_entity_poly.type
_entity_poly.pdbx_seq_one_letter_code
_entity_poly.pdbx_strand_id
1 'polypeptide(L)'
;GVLREMQEAGVTPNVASVNVVLSACSNAARRGGLRMVDQGLHLIDTMQQYGAEPNRMTFNTLLSGCAQAAMSSDNPGGALAKGMQVITVMRSKGVQPDVISFTTLLSAGVRAAAQGDPTLVGQGATLLGYMEEAGVTPDAVTYTTMIDMYAKAAGAGLRGDWV
;
A
#
# COMPACT_ATOMS: atom_id res chain seq x y z
N GLY A 1 10.83 19.52 -12.24
CA GLY A 1 10.20 18.22 -11.98
C GLY A 1 9.22 17.99 -13.10
N VAL A 2 9.27 16.83 -13.77
CA VAL A 2 8.73 16.63 -15.13
C VAL A 2 7.28 17.11 -15.32
N LEU A 3 6.39 16.95 -14.33
CA LEU A 3 5.00 17.43 -14.43
C LEU A 3 4.87 18.96 -14.39
N ARG A 4 5.72 19.64 -13.61
CA ARG A 4 5.79 21.11 -13.58
C ARG A 4 6.36 21.65 -14.89
N GLU A 5 7.41 21.01 -15.42
CA GLU A 5 7.98 21.38 -16.73
C GLU A 5 6.97 21.19 -17.87
N MET A 6 6.17 20.11 -17.83
CA MET A 6 5.08 19.87 -18.76
C MET A 6 4.06 21.04 -18.72
N GLN A 7 3.71 21.53 -17.53
CA GLN A 7 2.81 22.66 -17.33
C GLN A 7 3.42 24.00 -17.78
N GLU A 8 4.70 24.25 -17.48
CA GLU A 8 5.44 25.43 -17.94
C GLU A 8 5.57 25.46 -19.47
N ALA A 9 5.60 24.29 -20.12
CA ALA A 9 5.55 24.14 -21.57
C ALA A 9 4.13 24.24 -22.16
N GLY A 10 3.11 24.52 -21.34
CA GLY A 10 1.71 24.67 -21.77
C GLY A 10 0.98 23.35 -22.01
N VAL A 11 1.54 22.21 -21.60
CA VAL A 11 0.90 20.89 -21.73
C VAL A 11 0.30 20.51 -20.38
N THR A 12 -1.01 20.25 -20.33
CA THR A 12 -1.69 19.89 -19.08
C THR A 12 -1.39 18.44 -18.69
N PRO A 13 -0.79 18.18 -17.51
CA PRO A 13 -0.64 16.81 -17.00
C PRO A 13 -1.99 16.11 -16.91
N ASN A 14 -2.05 14.85 -17.33
CA ASN A 14 -3.25 14.03 -17.21
C ASN A 14 -3.01 12.83 -16.27
N VAL A 15 -4.05 12.01 -16.08
CA VAL A 15 -3.99 10.80 -15.23
C VAL A 15 -2.82 9.88 -15.62
N ALA A 16 -2.52 9.74 -16.91
CA ALA A 16 -1.42 8.90 -17.36
C ALA A 16 -0.06 9.48 -16.96
N SER A 17 0.16 10.78 -17.15
CA SER A 17 1.40 11.46 -16.72
C SER A 17 1.63 11.32 -15.21
N VAL A 18 0.58 11.47 -14.41
CA VAL A 18 0.66 11.32 -12.95
C VAL A 18 0.93 9.87 -12.55
N ASN A 19 0.23 8.91 -13.16
CA ASN A 19 0.43 7.48 -12.88
C ASN A 19 1.86 7.01 -13.21
N VAL A 20 2.52 7.59 -14.23
CA VAL A 20 3.94 7.31 -14.52
C VAL A 20 4.83 7.74 -13.37
N VAL A 21 4.63 8.96 -12.85
CA VAL A 21 5.42 9.46 -11.70
C VAL A 21 5.11 8.65 -10.43
N LEU A 22 3.84 8.30 -10.18
CA LEU A 22 3.45 7.44 -9.07
C LEU A 22 4.09 6.05 -9.15
N SER A 23 4.17 5.48 -10.36
CA SER A 23 4.84 4.19 -10.58
C SER A 23 6.33 4.29 -10.26
N ALA A 24 6.97 5.40 -10.65
CA ALA A 24 8.36 5.66 -10.27
C ALA A 24 8.54 5.80 -8.74
N CYS A 25 7.64 6.52 -8.05
CA CYS A 25 7.63 6.60 -6.58
C CYS A 25 7.47 5.22 -5.92
N SER A 26 6.51 4.42 -6.39
CA SER A 26 6.29 3.06 -5.91
C SER A 26 7.54 2.17 -6.06
N ASN A 27 8.18 2.21 -7.23
CA ASN A 27 9.42 1.45 -7.47
C ASN A 27 10.58 1.95 -6.60
N ALA A 28 10.70 3.26 -6.44
CA ALA A 28 11.70 3.87 -5.58
C ALA A 28 11.46 3.57 -4.09
N ALA A 29 10.23 3.26 -3.67
CA ALA A 29 9.87 2.98 -2.28
C ALA A 29 10.66 1.81 -1.68
N ARG A 30 11.18 0.88 -2.50
CA ARG A 30 12.07 -0.19 -2.02
C ARG A 30 13.35 0.34 -1.35
N ARG A 31 13.89 1.45 -1.86
CA ARG A 31 15.11 2.10 -1.33
C ARG A 31 14.82 3.38 -0.56
N GLY A 32 13.74 4.07 -0.95
CA GLY A 32 13.32 5.32 -0.37
C GLY A 32 12.41 5.15 0.84
N GLY A 33 11.89 3.95 1.09
CA GLY A 33 10.94 3.70 2.17
C GLY A 33 9.62 4.47 1.99
N LEU A 34 8.93 4.69 3.10
CA LEU A 34 7.58 5.27 3.14
C LEU A 34 7.52 6.73 2.65
N ARG A 35 8.65 7.45 2.65
CA ARG A 35 8.71 8.83 2.14
C ARG A 35 8.34 8.92 0.66
N MET A 36 8.58 7.85 -0.12
CA MET A 36 8.17 7.80 -1.52
C MET A 36 6.65 7.63 -1.67
N VAL A 37 6.02 6.94 -0.71
CA VAL A 37 4.56 6.82 -0.64
C VAL A 37 3.95 8.17 -0.25
N ASP A 38 4.56 8.90 0.69
CA ASP A 38 4.13 10.25 1.07
C ASP A 38 4.18 11.23 -0.10
N GLN A 39 5.26 11.19 -0.89
CA GLN A 39 5.37 11.97 -2.12
C GLN A 39 4.26 11.61 -3.12
N GLY A 40 3.93 10.33 -3.25
CA GLY A 40 2.84 9.90 -4.11
C GLY A 40 1.46 10.35 -3.62
N LEU A 41 1.20 10.34 -2.30
CA LEU A 41 -0.03 10.91 -1.73
C LEU A 41 -0.14 12.41 -2.01
N HIS A 42 0.95 13.16 -1.84
CA HIS A 42 0.97 14.58 -2.18
C HIS A 42 0.69 14.82 -3.68
N LEU A 43 1.23 13.95 -4.54
CA LEU A 43 0.95 14.01 -5.98
C LEU A 43 -0.52 13.70 -6.31
N ILE A 44 -1.17 12.79 -5.56
CA ILE A 44 -2.61 12.53 -5.70
C ILE A 44 -3.42 13.78 -5.34
N ASP A 45 -3.03 14.50 -4.29
CA ASP A 45 -3.73 15.74 -3.90
C ASP A 45 -3.58 16.86 -4.93
N THR A 46 -2.51 16.88 -5.71
CA THR A 46 -2.34 17.84 -6.80
C THR A 46 -3.04 17.43 -8.10
N MET A 47 -3.52 16.18 -8.25
CA MET A 47 -4.21 15.72 -9.47
C MET A 47 -5.39 16.61 -9.84
N GLN A 48 -6.18 17.03 -8.86
CA GLN A 48 -7.36 17.87 -9.09
C GLN A 48 -6.98 19.26 -9.66
N GLN A 49 -5.80 19.77 -9.30
CA GLN A 49 -5.27 21.03 -9.85
C GLN A 49 -4.93 20.91 -11.34
N TYR A 50 -4.68 19.68 -11.80
CA TYR A 50 -4.44 19.36 -13.21
C TYR A 50 -5.70 18.94 -13.97
N GLY A 51 -6.89 19.02 -13.34
CA GLY A 51 -8.13 18.54 -13.93
C GLY A 51 -8.18 17.01 -14.10
N ALA A 52 -7.36 16.28 -13.35
CA ALA A 52 -7.31 14.83 -13.32
C ALA A 52 -7.88 14.31 -12.00
N GLU A 53 -8.60 13.19 -12.06
CA GLU A 53 -9.10 12.52 -10.86
C GLU A 53 -8.31 11.23 -10.59
N PRO A 54 -7.94 10.97 -9.32
CA PRO A 54 -7.33 9.71 -8.96
C PRO A 54 -8.34 8.58 -9.15
N ASN A 55 -7.86 7.42 -9.59
CA ASN A 55 -8.70 6.25 -9.74
C ASN A 55 -8.10 5.06 -8.97
N ARG A 56 -8.75 3.90 -9.10
CA ARG A 56 -8.31 2.68 -8.40
C ARG A 56 -6.87 2.30 -8.73
N MET A 57 -6.45 2.46 -9.98
CA MET A 57 -5.08 2.17 -10.41
C MET A 57 -4.08 3.07 -9.70
N THR A 58 -4.38 4.37 -9.60
CA THR A 58 -3.56 5.37 -8.89
C THR A 58 -3.26 4.94 -7.45
N PHE A 59 -4.29 4.51 -6.71
CA PHE A 59 -4.13 4.06 -5.33
C PHE A 59 -3.47 2.68 -5.21
N ASN A 60 -3.82 1.72 -6.07
CA ASN A 60 -3.19 0.39 -6.06
C ASN A 60 -1.69 0.46 -6.36
N THR A 61 -1.26 1.42 -7.18
CA THR A 61 0.17 1.72 -7.39
C THR A 61 0.84 2.20 -6.10
N LEU A 62 0.21 3.07 -5.30
CA LEU A 62 0.77 3.49 -4.00
C LEU A 62 0.80 2.36 -2.97
N LEU A 63 -0.23 1.52 -2.94
CA LEU A 63 -0.27 0.33 -2.07
C LEU A 63 0.85 -0.64 -2.42
N SER A 64 1.14 -0.80 -3.72
CA SER A 64 2.33 -1.53 -4.18
C SER A 64 3.62 -0.89 -3.67
N GLY A 65 3.70 0.44 -3.65
CA GLY A 65 4.82 1.19 -3.08
C GLY A 65 4.98 0.94 -1.57
N CYS A 66 3.88 0.86 -0.81
CA CYS A 66 3.91 0.46 0.59
C CYS A 66 4.51 -0.96 0.73
N ALA A 67 4.08 -1.89 -0.13
CA ALA A 67 4.63 -3.24 -0.14
C ALA A 67 6.13 -3.29 -0.49
N GLN A 68 6.60 -2.41 -1.38
CA GLN A 68 8.02 -2.26 -1.68
C GLN A 68 8.78 -1.69 -0.49
N ALA A 69 8.23 -0.69 0.20
CA ALA A 69 8.84 -0.10 1.39
C ALA A 69 8.92 -1.07 2.57
N ALA A 70 7.97 -2.00 2.70
CA ALA A 70 8.02 -3.09 3.69
C ALA A 70 9.25 -4.00 3.54
N MET A 71 9.85 -4.05 2.34
CA MET A 71 11.09 -4.79 2.08
C MET A 71 12.35 -4.03 2.46
N SER A 72 12.23 -2.76 2.88
CA SER A 72 13.36 -2.00 3.43
C SER A 72 13.53 -2.28 4.92
N SER A 73 14.77 -2.25 5.41
CA SER A 73 15.13 -2.63 6.79
C SER A 73 14.63 -1.68 7.88
N ASP A 74 14.18 -0.49 7.50
CA ASP A 74 14.11 0.63 8.45
C ASP A 74 12.82 0.65 9.27
N ASN A 75 11.72 0.10 8.74
CA ASN A 75 10.44 0.02 9.45
C ASN A 75 9.43 -0.92 8.74
N PRO A 76 9.55 -2.25 8.90
CA PRO A 76 8.68 -3.22 8.23
C PRO A 76 7.19 -3.08 8.61
N GLY A 77 6.88 -2.73 9.87
CA GLY A 77 5.51 -2.52 10.34
C GLY A 77 4.88 -1.20 9.89
N GLY A 78 5.69 -0.17 9.63
CA GLY A 78 5.20 1.11 9.14
C GLY A 78 4.51 1.04 7.77
N ALA A 79 4.85 0.02 6.96
CA ALA A 79 4.27 -0.16 5.63
C ALA A 79 2.79 -0.57 5.65
N LEU A 80 2.37 -1.41 6.60
CA LEU A 80 0.97 -1.79 6.77
C LEU A 80 0.14 -0.60 7.25
N ALA A 81 0.63 0.12 8.27
CA ALA A 81 -0.03 1.32 8.78
C ALA A 81 -0.16 2.41 7.69
N LYS A 82 0.91 2.65 6.92
CA LYS A 82 0.86 3.57 5.77
C LYS A 82 -0.10 3.06 4.69
N GLY A 83 -0.13 1.76 4.42
CA GLY A 83 -1.08 1.15 3.50
C GLY A 83 -2.54 1.40 3.91
N MET A 84 -2.86 1.23 5.19
CA MET A 84 -4.19 1.58 5.72
C MET A 84 -4.52 3.06 5.55
N GLN A 85 -3.55 3.95 5.79
CA GLN A 85 -3.73 5.38 5.51
C GLN A 85 -4.09 5.62 4.02
N VAL A 86 -3.41 4.95 3.10
CA VAL A 86 -3.70 5.03 1.66
C VAL A 86 -5.13 4.55 1.35
N ILE A 87 -5.60 3.45 1.97
CA ILE A 87 -6.99 2.97 1.81
C ILE A 87 -8.00 4.00 2.34
N THR A 88 -7.72 4.61 3.49
CA THR A 88 -8.59 5.66 4.05
C THR A 88 -8.68 6.87 3.12
N VAL A 89 -7.56 7.30 2.54
CA VAL A 89 -7.54 8.39 1.55
C VAL A 89 -8.26 7.99 0.25
N MET A 90 -8.09 6.76 -0.20
CA MET A 90 -8.79 6.21 -1.36
C MET A 90 -10.30 6.34 -1.19
N ARG A 91 -10.83 5.93 -0.02
CA ARG A 91 -12.26 6.08 0.32
C ARG A 91 -12.69 7.54 0.44
N SER A 92 -11.89 8.41 1.07
CA SER A 92 -12.25 9.83 1.22
C SER A 92 -12.30 10.58 -0.10
N LYS A 93 -11.56 10.11 -1.11
CA LYS A 93 -11.62 10.61 -2.50
C LYS A 93 -12.72 9.93 -3.34
N GLY A 94 -13.60 9.13 -2.73
CA GLY A 94 -14.71 8.45 -3.40
C GLY A 94 -14.30 7.22 -4.23
N VAL A 95 -13.05 6.77 -4.13
CA VAL A 95 -12.55 5.58 -4.83
C VAL A 95 -12.73 4.36 -3.93
N GLN A 96 -13.47 3.35 -4.39
CA GLN A 96 -13.69 2.14 -3.60
C GLN A 96 -12.49 1.18 -3.69
N PRO A 97 -11.93 0.73 -2.55
CA PRO A 97 -10.92 -0.33 -2.54
C PRO A 97 -11.52 -1.64 -3.03
N ASP A 98 -10.68 -2.53 -3.55
CA ASP A 98 -11.06 -3.88 -3.96
C ASP A 98 -10.15 -4.93 -3.34
N VAL A 99 -10.41 -6.19 -3.68
CA VAL A 99 -9.61 -7.33 -3.19
C VAL A 99 -8.12 -7.12 -3.50
N ILE A 100 -7.77 -6.50 -4.64
CA ILE A 100 -6.38 -6.24 -5.02
C ILE A 100 -5.75 -5.24 -4.05
N SER A 101 -6.46 -4.17 -3.67
CA SER A 101 -5.99 -3.18 -2.70
C SER A 101 -5.55 -3.83 -1.39
N PHE A 102 -6.40 -4.71 -0.83
CA PHE A 102 -6.13 -5.34 0.47
C PHE A 102 -5.14 -6.49 0.39
N THR A 103 -5.25 -7.37 -0.61
CA THR A 103 -4.31 -8.50 -0.80
C THR A 103 -2.88 -8.03 -1.07
N THR A 104 -2.71 -6.89 -1.74
CA THR A 104 -1.39 -6.25 -1.94
C THR A 104 -0.75 -5.87 -0.60
N LEU A 105 -1.52 -5.29 0.33
CA LEU A 105 -1.03 -4.95 1.67
C LEU A 105 -0.77 -6.16 2.55
N LEU A 106 -1.67 -7.14 2.55
CA LEU A 106 -1.48 -8.39 3.30
C LEU A 106 -0.20 -9.10 2.84
N SER A 107 0.05 -9.16 1.52
CA SER A 107 1.29 -9.69 0.97
C SER A 107 2.54 -8.92 1.41
N ALA A 108 2.42 -7.62 1.67
CA ALA A 108 3.50 -6.84 2.29
C ALA A 108 3.74 -7.27 3.73
N GLY A 109 2.68 -7.39 4.51
CA GLY A 109 2.71 -7.83 5.90
C GLY A 109 3.34 -9.20 6.08
N VAL A 110 3.06 -10.14 5.17
CA VAL A 110 3.69 -11.48 5.15
C VAL A 110 5.22 -11.40 5.04
N ARG A 111 5.72 -10.53 4.17
CA ARG A 111 7.17 -10.35 3.96
C ARG A 111 7.82 -9.66 5.16
N ALA A 112 7.11 -8.72 5.77
CA ALA A 112 7.53 -8.06 7.00
C ALA A 112 7.53 -9.04 8.20
N ALA A 113 6.54 -9.94 8.29
CA ALA A 113 6.43 -10.96 9.34
C ALA A 113 7.57 -11.98 9.29
N ALA A 114 8.12 -12.23 8.10
CA ALA A 114 9.35 -13.02 7.93
C ALA A 114 10.56 -12.42 8.66
N GLN A 115 10.54 -11.13 8.99
CA GLN A 115 11.59 -10.44 9.72
C GLN A 115 11.41 -10.52 11.24
N GLY A 116 10.38 -11.21 11.73
CA GLY A 116 10.18 -11.49 13.16
C GLY A 116 9.42 -10.43 13.94
N ASP A 117 8.65 -9.56 13.28
CA ASP A 117 7.76 -8.62 13.96
C ASP A 117 6.38 -9.27 14.23
N PRO A 118 6.06 -9.64 15.49
CA PRO A 118 4.82 -10.32 15.84
C PRO A 118 3.59 -9.41 15.78
N THR A 119 3.77 -8.08 15.74
CA THR A 119 2.65 -7.12 15.72
C THR A 119 1.92 -7.12 14.37
N LEU A 120 2.56 -7.63 13.32
CA LEU A 120 2.05 -7.63 11.94
C LEU A 120 0.86 -8.55 11.76
N VAL A 121 0.81 -9.64 12.52
CA VAL A 121 -0.32 -10.59 12.51
C VAL A 121 -1.61 -9.89 12.95
N GLY A 122 -1.53 -9.09 14.03
CA GLY A 122 -2.67 -8.28 14.50
C GLY A 122 -3.10 -7.21 13.50
N GLN A 123 -2.14 -6.59 12.80
CA GLN A 123 -2.44 -5.63 11.73
C GLN A 123 -3.08 -6.31 10.51
N GLY A 124 -2.65 -7.52 10.15
CA GLY A 124 -3.27 -8.33 9.11
C GLY A 124 -4.72 -8.71 9.45
N ALA A 125 -5.00 -9.09 10.69
CA ALA A 125 -6.36 -9.37 11.16
C ALA A 125 -7.24 -8.11 11.12
N THR A 126 -6.67 -6.95 11.47
CA THR A 126 -7.35 -5.66 11.34
C THR A 126 -7.71 -5.36 9.89
N LEU A 127 -6.81 -5.64 8.94
CA LEU A 127 -7.08 -5.49 7.50
C LEU A 127 -8.25 -6.35 7.00
N LEU A 128 -8.42 -7.58 7.52
CA LEU A 128 -9.59 -8.41 7.20
C LEU A 128 -10.89 -7.74 7.65
N GLY A 129 -10.95 -7.19 8.87
CA GLY A 129 -12.12 -6.45 9.33
C GLY A 129 -12.43 -5.24 8.46
N TYR A 130 -11.40 -4.50 8.04
CA TYR A 130 -11.58 -3.38 7.10
C TYR A 130 -12.05 -3.80 5.71
N MET A 131 -11.70 -4.99 5.22
CA MET A 131 -12.23 -5.53 3.96
C MET A 131 -13.75 -5.67 4.06
N GLU A 132 -14.23 -6.30 5.13
CA GLU A 132 -15.65 -6.52 5.38
C GLU A 132 -16.41 -5.19 5.54
N GLU A 133 -15.87 -4.26 6.31
CA GLU A 133 -16.43 -2.90 6.48
C GLU A 133 -16.46 -2.10 5.16
N ALA A 134 -15.52 -2.37 4.25
CA ALA A 134 -15.51 -1.77 2.92
C ALA A 134 -16.43 -2.50 1.92
N GLY A 135 -17.15 -3.54 2.35
CA GLY A 135 -17.99 -4.36 1.48
C GLY A 135 -17.20 -5.24 0.51
N VAL A 136 -15.91 -5.48 0.80
CA VAL A 136 -15.02 -6.34 0.02
C VAL A 136 -14.94 -7.69 0.70
N THR A 137 -15.52 -8.72 0.08
CA THR A 137 -15.49 -10.08 0.64
C THR A 137 -14.07 -10.67 0.57
N PRO A 138 -13.46 -11.07 1.70
CA PRO A 138 -12.23 -11.84 1.69
C PRO A 138 -12.39 -13.14 0.90
N ASP A 139 -11.40 -13.47 0.06
CA ASP A 139 -11.39 -14.68 -0.75
C ASP A 139 -10.35 -15.70 -0.24
N ALA A 140 -10.24 -16.84 -0.94
CA ALA A 140 -9.27 -17.88 -0.62
C ALA A 140 -7.82 -17.33 -0.61
N VAL A 141 -7.48 -16.40 -1.51
CA VAL A 141 -6.15 -15.77 -1.55
C VAL A 141 -5.91 -14.95 -0.28
N THR A 142 -6.94 -14.25 0.19
CA THR A 142 -6.86 -13.42 1.40
C THR A 142 -6.57 -14.27 2.63
N TYR A 143 -7.34 -15.34 2.85
CA TYR A 143 -7.14 -16.23 4.00
C TYR A 143 -5.82 -17.01 3.93
N THR A 144 -5.43 -17.50 2.75
CA THR A 144 -4.14 -18.18 2.58
C THR A 144 -2.94 -17.26 2.83
N THR A 145 -3.05 -15.99 2.42
CA THR A 145 -2.04 -14.97 2.71
C THR A 145 -1.92 -14.72 4.22
N MET A 146 -3.05 -14.69 4.94
CA MET A 146 -3.06 -14.55 6.39
C MET A 146 -2.39 -15.75 7.08
N ILE A 147 -2.70 -16.98 6.67
CA ILE A 147 -2.05 -18.20 7.21
C ILE A 147 -0.53 -18.15 6.99
N ASP A 148 -0.06 -17.72 5.81
CA ASP A 148 1.38 -17.55 5.55
C ASP A 148 2.01 -16.49 6.46
N MET A 149 1.28 -15.40 6.76
CA MET A 149 1.72 -14.38 7.71
C MET A 149 1.91 -14.96 9.11
N TYR A 150 0.93 -15.73 9.62
CA TYR A 150 1.01 -16.41 10.91
C TYR A 150 2.20 -17.38 10.96
N ALA A 151 2.37 -18.20 9.93
CA ALA A 151 3.46 -19.17 9.85
C ALA A 151 4.84 -18.50 9.88
N LYS A 152 5.01 -17.38 9.16
CA LYS A 152 6.28 -16.63 9.14
C LYS A 152 6.56 -15.91 10.44
N ALA A 153 5.56 -15.29 11.06
CA ALA A 153 5.70 -14.70 12.38
C ALA A 153 6.08 -15.76 13.43
N ALA A 154 5.50 -16.96 13.34
CA ALA A 154 5.83 -18.06 14.25
C ALA A 154 7.24 -18.62 14.03
N GLY A 155 7.63 -18.85 12.78
CA GLY A 155 8.96 -19.35 12.42
C GLY A 155 10.10 -18.38 12.74
N ALA A 156 9.82 -17.07 12.82
CA ALA A 156 10.79 -16.04 13.13
C ALA A 156 10.98 -15.76 14.64
N GLY A 157 10.22 -16.42 15.54
CA GLY A 157 10.42 -16.19 16.98
C GLY A 157 9.36 -16.71 17.97
N LEU A 158 8.31 -17.42 17.55
CA LEU A 158 7.37 -18.06 18.49
C LEU A 158 7.61 -19.57 18.54
N ARG A 159 8.71 -19.98 19.20
CA ARG A 159 8.81 -21.35 19.75
C ARG A 159 8.20 -21.34 21.15
N GLY A 160 7.09 -22.05 21.31
CA GLY A 160 6.36 -22.27 22.57
C GLY A 160 5.20 -21.27 22.72
N ASP A 161 3.93 -21.63 22.78
CA ASP A 161 3.30 -22.89 23.18
C ASP A 161 2.00 -23.07 22.37
N TRP A 162 1.90 -24.11 21.56
CA TRP A 162 0.65 -24.50 20.88
C TRP A 162 0.46 -26.02 20.89
N VAL A 163 0.82 -26.68 21.99
CA VAL A 163 0.35 -28.04 22.33
C VAL A 163 0.08 -28.11 23.82
#